data_AF-A0A2T0MVV1-F1
#
_entry.id   AF-A0A2T0MVV1-F1
#
_cell.length_a   1.000
_cell.length_b   1.000
_cell.length_c   1.000
_cell.angle_alpha   90.00
_cell.angle_beta   90.00
_cell.angle_gamma   90.00
#
_symmetry.space_group_name_H-M   'P 1'
#
loop_
_entity.id
_entity.type
_entity.pdbx_description
1 polymer ?
#
loop_
_entity_poly.entity_id
_entity_poly.type
_entity_poly.pdbx_seq_one_letter_code
_entity_poly.pdbx_strand_id
1 'polypeptide(L)' 'MRRMNEPQPVTLPHGANLRCDTCQNELFEQHRWKLQTTGMTFMNLDWANRDASCFVCTVCRRIHWFHL' A
#
# COMPACT_ATOMS: atom_id res chain seq x y z
N MET A 1 3.54 -21.58 -1.48
CA MET A 1 3.71 -20.33 -2.25
C MET A 1 2.48 -19.45 -2.03
N ARG A 2 2.50 -18.53 -1.05
CA ARG A 2 1.39 -17.57 -0.83
C ARG A 2 1.48 -16.48 -1.90
N ARG A 3 0.41 -16.26 -2.66
CA ARG A 3 0.38 -15.24 -3.73
C ARG A 3 0.43 -13.86 -3.07
N MET A 4 1.28 -12.97 -3.59
CA MET A 4 1.57 -11.64 -3.04
C MET A 4 0.37 -10.66 -3.03
N ASN A 5 -0.86 -11.11 -3.32
CA ASN A 5 -2.08 -10.29 -3.47
C ASN A 5 -3.30 -10.95 -2.82
N GLU A 6 -3.14 -11.76 -1.78
CA GLU A 6 -4.32 -12.34 -1.11
C GLU A 6 -5.06 -11.26 -0.32
N PRO A 7 -6.38 -11.09 -0.51
CA PRO A 7 -7.18 -10.10 0.20
C PRO A 7 -7.10 -10.34 1.71
N GLN A 8 -6.60 -9.36 2.46
CA GLN A 8 -6.45 -9.46 3.91
C GLN A 8 -7.08 -8.24 4.58
N PRO A 9 -7.69 -8.41 5.76
CA PRO A 9 -8.05 -7.28 6.61
C PRO A 9 -6.78 -6.63 7.16
N VAL A 10 -6.77 -5.30 7.20
CA VAL A 10 -5.61 -4.51 7.63
C VAL A 10 -5.94 -3.85 8.96
N THR A 11 -5.14 -4.11 9.99
CA THR A 11 -5.24 -3.42 11.28
C THR A 11 -4.26 -2.26 11.32
N LEU A 12 -4.75 -1.07 11.64
CA LEU A 12 -3.96 0.15 11.79
C LEU A 12 -3.22 0.17 13.14
N PRO A 13 -2.15 0.96 13.30
CA PRO A 13 -1.35 0.98 14.53
C PRO A 13 -2.14 1.31 15.81
N HIS A 14 -3.24 2.06 15.68
CA HIS A 14 -4.14 2.39 16.78
C HIS A 14 -5.18 1.30 17.09
N GLY A 15 -5.06 0.11 16.48
CA GLY A 15 -5.88 -1.06 16.76
C GLY A 15 -7.21 -1.14 16.00
N ALA A 16 -7.57 -0.16 15.17
CA ALA A 16 -8.78 -0.25 14.35
C ALA A 16 -8.51 -0.95 13.02
N ASN A 17 -9.53 -1.59 12.47
CA ASN A 17 -9.47 -2.15 11.12
C ASN A 17 -9.67 -1.05 10.07
N LEU A 18 -8.86 -1.10 9.02
CA LEU A 18 -9.01 -0.24 7.86
C LEU A 18 -10.33 -0.57 7.17
N ARG A 19 -11.12 0.47 6.88
CA ARG A 19 -12.32 0.40 6.06
C ARG A 19 -12.16 1.32 4.87
N CYS A 20 -12.61 0.86 3.71
CA CYS A 20 -12.57 1.67 2.50
C CYS A 20 -13.52 2.87 2.67
N ASP A 21 -13.00 4.09 2.47
CA ASP A 21 -13.76 5.34 2.56
C ASP A 21 -14.92 5.40 1.54
N THR A 22 -14.79 4.67 0.43
CA THR A 22 -15.73 4.71 -0.70
C THR A 22 -16.82 3.64 -0.61
N CYS A 23 -16.47 2.41 -0.20
CA CYS A 23 -17.40 1.26 -0.23
C CYS A 23 -17.52 0.50 1.10
N GLN A 24 -16.84 0.95 2.16
CA GLN A 24 -16.84 0.35 3.49
C GLN A 24 -16.31 -1.10 3.57
N ASN A 25 -15.73 -1.63 2.48
CA ASN A 25 -15.10 -2.94 2.47
C ASN A 25 -13.87 -3.01 3.41
N GLU A 26 -13.63 -4.19 3.97
CA GLU A 26 -12.55 -4.45 4.94
C GLU A 26 -11.40 -5.28 4.36
N LEU A 27 -11.53 -5.77 3.13
CA LEU A 27 -10.50 -6.59 2.47
C LEU A 27 -9.65 -5.77 1.51
N PHE A 28 -8.33 -5.87 1.66
CA PHE A 28 -7.37 -5.13 0.86
C PHE A 28 -6.28 -6.04 0.32
N GLU A 29 -5.82 -5.73 -0.89
CA GLU A 29 -4.56 -6.22 -1.42
C GLU A 29 -3.44 -5.29 -0.99
N GLN A 30 -2.39 -5.83 -0.38
CA GLN A 30 -1.20 -5.05 -0.03
C GLN A 30 -0.27 -4.94 -1.23
N HIS A 31 0.06 -3.71 -1.61
CA HIS A 31 1.01 -3.41 -2.68
C HIS A 31 2.11 -2.51 -2.15
N ARG A 32 3.33 -2.67 -2.67
CA ARG A 32 4.47 -1.81 -2.35
C ARG A 32 4.88 -1.07 -3.62
N TRP A 33 4.71 0.25 -3.63
CA TRP A 33 4.98 1.07 -4.80
C TRP A 33 6.26 1.88 -4.56
N LYS A 34 7.18 1.82 -5.52
CA LYS A 34 8.37 2.67 -5.54
C LYS A 34 7.97 4.04 -6.07
N LEU A 35 7.94 5.04 -5.19
CA LEU A 35 7.71 6.44 -5.54
C LEU A 35 9.01 7.04 -6.10
N GLN A 36 9.48 6.58 -7.27
CA GLN A 36 10.62 7.20 -7.93
C GLN A 36 10.18 8.38 -8.80
N THR A 37 10.86 9.52 -8.67
CA THR A 37 11.05 10.43 -9.79
C THR A 37 12.14 9.85 -10.69
N THR A 38 11.88 9.78 -12.00
CA THR A 38 12.71 9.12 -13.03
C THR A 38 14.17 9.57 -13.06
N GLY A 39 14.55 10.68 -12.41
CA GLY A 39 15.92 11.22 -12.38
C GLY A 39 16.87 10.64 -11.31
N MET A 40 16.39 9.88 -10.32
CA MET A 40 17.24 9.43 -9.19
C MET A 40 18.02 8.14 -9.44
N THR A 41 17.72 7.37 -10.50
CA THR A 41 18.46 6.16 -10.85
C THR A 41 19.90 6.46 -11.32
N PHE A 42 20.21 7.70 -11.71
CA PHE A 42 21.54 8.11 -12.18
C PHE A 42 22.52 8.49 -11.05
N MET A 43 22.07 8.67 -9.80
CA MET A 43 22.91 9.19 -8.70
C MET A 43 23.05 8.25 -7.49
N ASN A 44 22.81 6.94 -7.64
CA ASN A 44 23.14 5.92 -6.63
C ASN A 44 22.57 6.22 -5.22
N LEU A 45 21.38 6.84 -5.17
CA LEU A 45 20.66 7.30 -3.98
C LEU A 45 19.56 6.31 -3.56
N ASP A 46 19.79 5.00 -3.73
CA ASP A 46 18.85 3.95 -3.35
C ASP A 46 18.56 3.94 -1.83
N TRP A 47 19.41 4.58 -1.01
CA TRP A 47 19.22 4.73 0.44
C TRP A 47 18.18 5.78 0.84
N ALA A 48 17.81 6.69 -0.08
CA ALA A 48 16.72 7.66 0.13
C ALA A 48 15.34 7.09 -0.30
N ASN A 49 15.29 5.80 -0.67
CA ASN A 49 14.12 5.12 -1.20
C ASN A 49 13.09 4.86 -0.09
N ARG A 50 12.18 5.82 0.13
CA ARG A 50 10.98 5.61 0.95
C ARG A 50 10.00 4.76 0.16
N ASP A 51 9.98 3.46 0.45
CA ASP A 51 8.94 2.56 -0.04
C ASP A 51 7.61 2.94 0.62
N ALA A 52 6.61 3.37 -0.15
CA ALA A 52 5.27 3.59 0.38
C ALA A 52 4.45 2.29 0.36
N SER A 53 3.88 1.95 1.51
CA SER A 53 2.92 0.84 1.60
C SER A 53 1.55 1.32 1.16
N CYS A 54 0.94 0.56 0.25
CA CYS A 54 -0.36 0.89 -0.35
C CYS A 54 -1.32 -0.28 -0.13
N PHE A 55 -2.56 0.02 0.22
CA PHE A 55 -3.61 -0.98 0.35
C PHE A 55 -4.71 -0.70 -0.67
N VAL A 56 -4.99 -1.67 -1.53
CA VAL A 56 -5.97 -1.53 -2.61
C VAL A 56 -7.23 -2.29 -2.25
N CYS A 57 -8.36 -1.61 -2.24
CA CYS A 57 -9.65 -2.23 -1.94
C CYS A 57 -10.00 -3.28 -3.01
N THR A 58 -10.43 -4.47 -2.59
CA THR A 58 -10.82 -5.53 -3.54
C THR A 58 -12.14 -5.28 -4.27
N VAL A 59 -13.00 -4.41 -3.74
CA VAL A 59 -14.33 -4.14 -4.31
C VAL A 59 -14.29 -2.95 -5.28
N CYS A 60 -13.96 -1.76 -4.78
CA CYS A 60 -14.00 -0.54 -5.58
C CYS A 60 -12.63 -0.12 -6.14
N ARG A 61 -11.57 -0.89 -5.88
CA ARG A 61 -10.18 -0.64 -6.34
C ARG A 61 -9.58 0.70 -5.89
N ARG A 62 -10.21 1.40 -4.93
CA ARG A 62 -9.67 2.58 -4.26
C ARG A 62 -8.33 2.24 -3.61
N ILE A 63 -7.32 3.08 -3.87
CA ILE A 63 -5.96 2.93 -3.33
C ILE A 63 -5.82 3.81 -2.10
N HIS A 64 -5.47 3.20 -0.98
CA HIS A 64 -5.14 3.89 0.26
C HIS A 64 -3.62 3.92 0.43
N TRP A 65 -3.07 5.13 0.46
CA TRP A 65 -1.63 5.37 0.61
C TRP A 65 -1.30 5.63 2.07
N PHE A 66 -0.33 4.90 2.60
CA PHE A 66 0.15 5.11 3.96
C PHE A 66 1.65 5.36 3.95
N HIS A 67 2.04 6.48 4.55
CA HIS A 67 3.44 6.74 4.88
C HIS A 67 3.71 6.12 6.27
N LEU A 68 3.86 4.80 6.29
CA LEU A 68 4.28 4.04 7.47
C LEU A 68 5.80 3.96 7.55
#